data_AF-A0A8S3VL00-F1
#
_entry.id   AF-A0A8S3VL00-F1
#
_cell.length_a   1.000
_cell.length_b   1.000
_cell.length_c   1.000
_cell.angle_alpha   90.00
_cell.angle_beta   90.00
_cell.angle_gamma   90.00
#
_symmetry.space_group_name_H-M   'P 1'
#
loop_
_entity.id
_entity.type
_entity.pdbx_description
1 polymer ?
#
loop_
_entity_poly.entity_id
_entity_poly.type
_entity_poly.pdbx_seq_one_letter_code
_entity_poly.pdbx_strand_id
1 'polypeptide(L)'
;MVTGELKVRKTPSNDMVTGELKYYFLLEFYNMSFDATNQKVAYVGHIGVDESEWYEQVLQDYSKGKQYAVKAGTCKITPLEGNVTTCIPSNSKMLLSSYFGYGQDKLSVNFYQFTLNQTSIEISVVKESCVPVTQHVETKTAVGEMHYIGVAAGISNKKIFDIPLSCQNQTQSSVVSM
;
A
#
# COMPACT_ATOMS: atom_id res chain seq x y z
N MET A 1 8.85 7.52 -8.26
CA MET A 1 8.61 6.06 -8.28
C MET A 1 9.13 5.55 -6.97
N VAL A 2 8.25 5.14 -6.06
CA VAL A 2 8.68 4.66 -4.74
C VAL A 2 8.79 3.15 -4.82
N THR A 3 9.95 2.57 -4.54
CA THR A 3 10.03 1.13 -4.34
C THR A 3 9.68 0.85 -2.87
N GLY A 4 8.57 0.17 -2.66
CA GLY A 4 8.09 -0.27 -1.35
C GLY A 4 8.43 -1.74 -1.15
N GLU A 5 9.12 -2.09 -0.07
CA GLU A 5 9.16 -3.48 0.41
C GLU A 5 8.07 -3.62 1.47
N LEU A 6 7.04 -4.42 1.20
CA LEU A 6 6.02 -4.80 2.18
C LEU A 6 6.31 -6.22 2.67
N LYS A 7 6.58 -6.36 3.97
CA LYS A 7 6.63 -7.66 4.65
C LYS A 7 5.33 -7.83 5.43
N VAL A 8 4.40 -8.64 4.92
CA VAL A 8 3.18 -8.97 5.67
C VAL A 8 3.38 -10.30 6.39
N ARG A 9 3.30 -10.26 7.71
CA ARG A 9 3.12 -11.45 8.54
C ARG A 9 1.62 -11.65 8.73
N LYS A 10 1.06 -12.65 8.04
CA LYS A 10 -0.32 -13.05 8.27
C LYS A 10 -0.39 -13.80 9.61
N THR A 11 -1.29 -13.41 10.51
CA THR A 11 -1.57 -14.22 11.71
C THR A 11 -2.27 -15.51 11.29
N PRO A 12 -2.12 -16.60 12.05
CA PRO A 12 -2.39 -17.94 11.59
C PRO A 12 -3.88 -18.13 11.29
N SER A 13 -4.18 -18.74 10.14
CA SER A 13 -5.46 -19.42 9.95
C SER A 13 -5.36 -20.78 10.62
N ASN A 14 -6.27 -21.12 11.53
CA ASN A 14 -6.41 -22.48 12.01
C ASN A 14 -6.68 -23.39 10.81
N ASP A 15 -5.67 -24.14 10.39
CA ASP A 15 -5.86 -25.29 9.53
C ASP A 15 -6.57 -26.33 10.42
N MET A 16 -7.91 -26.42 10.31
CA MET A 16 -8.75 -27.28 11.17
C MET A 16 -8.39 -28.78 11.05
N VAL A 17 -7.46 -29.12 10.17
CA VAL A 17 -7.02 -30.50 9.89
C VAL A 17 -5.85 -30.92 10.77
N THR A 18 -4.97 -30.01 11.21
CA THR A 18 -3.75 -30.40 11.98
C THR A 18 -3.56 -29.65 13.29
N GLY A 19 -4.26 -28.55 13.54
CA GLY A 19 -4.07 -27.74 14.75
C GLY A 19 -2.74 -26.98 14.81
N GLU A 20 -1.98 -26.95 13.70
CA GLU A 20 -0.74 -26.17 13.61
C GLU A 20 -1.01 -24.73 13.15
N LEU A 21 -0.41 -23.76 13.85
CA LEU A 21 -0.42 -22.36 13.45
C LEU A 21 0.54 -22.18 12.27
N LYS A 22 0.00 -22.10 11.04
CA LYS A 22 0.79 -21.74 9.86
C LYS A 22 0.92 -20.23 9.75
N TYR A 23 2.15 -19.74 9.81
CA TYR A 23 2.48 -18.35 9.51
C TYR A 23 2.88 -18.26 8.04
N TYR A 24 2.28 -17.31 7.32
CA TYR A 24 2.70 -16.97 5.97
C TYR A 24 3.50 -15.68 6.01
N PHE A 25 4.66 -15.70 5.35
CA PHE A 25 5.47 -14.52 5.13
C PHE A 25 5.25 -14.06 3.69
N LEU A 26 4.64 -12.89 3.52
CA LEU A 26 4.50 -12.27 2.20
C LEU A 26 5.63 -11.26 2.06
N LEU A 27 6.38 -11.38 0.98
CA LEU A 27 7.36 -10.39 0.57
C LEU A 27 6.88 -9.74 -0.72
N GLU A 28 6.68 -8.43 -0.69
CA GLU A 28 6.14 -7.70 -1.84
C GLU A 28 7.05 -6.52 -2.19
N PHE A 29 7.34 -6.38 -3.48
CA PHE A 29 8.10 -5.25 -4.01
C PHE A 29 7.23 -4.48 -5.00
N TYR A 30 6.87 -3.24 -4.67
CA TYR A 30 6.06 -2.39 -5.55
C TYR A 30 6.77 -1.13 -5.96
N ASN A 31 6.54 -0.73 -7.20
CA ASN A 31 6.66 0.65 -7.62
C ASN A 31 5.33 1.37 -7.37
N MET A 32 5.33 2.31 -6.44
CA MET A 32 4.17 3.13 -6.09
C MET A 32 4.24 4.51 -6.73
N SER A 33 3.09 5.00 -7.16
CA SER A 33 2.87 6.36 -7.66
C SER A 33 1.63 6.96 -6.99
N PHE A 34 1.78 8.17 -6.45
CA PHE A 34 0.72 8.91 -5.78
C PHE A 34 0.43 10.20 -6.55
N ASP A 35 -0.83 10.39 -6.93
CA ASP A 35 -1.36 11.62 -7.50
C ASP A 35 -2.50 12.13 -6.63
N ALA A 36 -2.15 12.91 -5.60
CA ALA A 36 -3.16 13.46 -4.69
C ALA A 36 -4.08 14.50 -5.35
N THR A 37 -3.60 15.20 -6.39
CA THR A 37 -4.40 16.17 -7.12
C THR A 37 -5.57 15.49 -7.84
N ASN A 38 -5.32 14.34 -8.47
CA ASN A 38 -6.35 13.55 -9.15
C ASN A 38 -6.94 12.44 -8.27
N GLN A 39 -6.55 12.38 -6.99
CA GLN A 39 -6.93 11.36 -6.01
C GLN A 39 -6.72 9.92 -6.51
N LYS A 40 -5.51 9.64 -7.03
CA LYS A 40 -5.12 8.31 -7.51
C LYS A 40 -3.89 7.78 -6.81
N VAL A 41 -3.90 6.48 -6.57
CA VAL A 41 -2.75 5.71 -6.10
C VAL A 41 -2.60 4.50 -7.00
N ALA A 42 -1.38 4.25 -7.49
CA ALA A 42 -1.09 3.07 -8.29
C ALA A 42 0.12 2.34 -7.71
N TYR A 43 0.04 1.02 -7.67
CA TYR A 43 1.13 0.15 -7.27
C TYR A 43 1.25 -1.00 -8.26
N VAL A 44 2.48 -1.26 -8.69
CA VAL A 44 2.81 -2.30 -9.64
C VAL A 44 4.01 -3.05 -9.12
N GLY A 45 3.91 -4.37 -9.01
CA GLY A 45 4.92 -5.13 -8.31
C GLY A 45 4.78 -6.63 -8.40
N HIS A 46 5.63 -7.29 -7.64
CA HIS A 46 5.69 -8.73 -7.52
C HIS A 46 5.41 -9.11 -6.07
N ILE A 47 4.56 -10.13 -5.89
CA ILE A 47 4.25 -10.71 -4.59
C ILE A 47 4.86 -12.11 -4.57
N GLY A 48 5.75 -12.35 -3.61
CA GLY A 48 6.30 -13.66 -3.28
C GLY A 48 5.61 -14.25 -2.05
N VAL A 49 5.15 -15.48 -2.16
CA VAL A 49 4.62 -16.30 -1.05
C VAL A 49 5.23 -17.68 -1.15
N ASP A 50 6.08 -18.02 -0.18
CA ASP A 50 6.86 -19.25 -0.19
C ASP A 50 7.64 -19.41 -1.52
N GLU A 51 7.34 -20.43 -2.32
CA GLU A 51 7.97 -20.68 -3.63
C GLU A 51 7.18 -20.10 -4.82
N SER A 52 6.06 -19.42 -4.57
CA SER A 52 5.21 -18.84 -5.61
C SER A 52 5.41 -17.34 -5.74
N GLU A 53 5.49 -16.86 -6.97
CA GLU A 53 5.56 -15.44 -7.28
C GLU A 53 4.52 -15.08 -8.35
N TRP A 54 3.87 -13.94 -8.20
CA TRP A 54 3.03 -13.38 -9.26
C TRP A 54 3.14 -11.86 -9.34
N TYR A 55 2.88 -11.36 -10.54
CA TYR A 55 2.75 -9.93 -10.80
C TYR A 55 1.38 -9.42 -10.34
N GLU A 56 1.38 -8.27 -9.68
CA GLU A 56 0.19 -7.53 -9.29
C GLU A 56 0.25 -6.08 -9.79
N GLN A 57 -0.89 -5.61 -10.31
CA GLN A 57 -1.11 -4.19 -10.60
C GLN A 57 -2.39 -3.75 -9.92
N VAL A 58 -2.32 -2.67 -9.16
CA VAL A 58 -3.48 -2.07 -8.53
C VAL A 58 -3.55 -0.58 -8.81
N LEU A 59 -4.76 -0.13 -9.13
CA LEU A 59 -5.12 1.27 -9.26
C LEU A 59 -6.25 1.56 -8.29
N GLN A 60 -6.02 2.49 -7.37
CA GLN A 60 -7.03 3.10 -6.52
C GLN A 60 -7.38 4.47 -7.10
N ASP A 61 -8.62 4.61 -7.59
CA ASP A 61 -9.18 5.85 -8.10
C ASP A 61 -10.28 6.32 -7.15
N TYR A 62 -9.88 7.11 -6.14
CA TYR A 62 -10.77 7.61 -5.10
C TYR A 62 -11.79 8.60 -5.68
N SER A 63 -11.43 9.34 -6.73
CA SER A 63 -12.38 10.22 -7.43
C SER A 63 -13.58 9.47 -8.02
N LYS A 64 -13.41 8.18 -8.30
CA LYS A 64 -14.45 7.28 -8.80
C LYS A 64 -14.95 6.28 -7.75
N GLY A 65 -14.41 6.31 -6.52
CA GLY A 65 -14.72 5.35 -5.47
C GLY A 65 -14.45 3.90 -5.87
N LYS A 66 -13.40 3.64 -6.66
CA LYS A 66 -13.09 2.30 -7.19
C LYS A 66 -11.63 1.92 -7.03
N GLN A 67 -11.39 0.67 -6.65
CA GLN A 67 -10.11 0.00 -6.76
C GLN A 67 -10.16 -1.06 -7.85
N TYR A 68 -9.16 -1.08 -8.71
CA TYR A 68 -8.96 -2.05 -9.79
C TYR A 68 -7.69 -2.83 -9.48
N ALA A 69 -7.81 -4.12 -9.17
CA ALA A 69 -6.68 -4.99 -8.85
C ALA A 69 -6.58 -6.10 -9.90
N VAL A 70 -5.43 -6.20 -10.55
CA VAL A 70 -5.09 -7.29 -11.48
C VAL A 70 -4.08 -8.18 -10.80
N LYS A 71 -4.47 -9.43 -10.58
CA LYS A 71 -3.64 -10.46 -9.94
C LYS A 71 -3.71 -11.73 -10.76
N ALA A 72 -2.55 -12.26 -11.15
CA ALA A 72 -2.45 -13.45 -12.00
C ALA A 72 -3.36 -13.38 -13.26
N GLY A 73 -3.38 -12.22 -13.92
CA GLY A 73 -4.19 -11.96 -15.13
C GLY A 73 -5.68 -11.73 -14.89
N THR A 74 -6.18 -11.94 -13.67
CA THR A 74 -7.60 -11.71 -13.34
C THR A 74 -7.78 -10.32 -12.75
N CYS A 75 -8.76 -9.57 -13.26
CA CYS A 75 -9.17 -8.31 -12.65
C CYS A 75 -10.25 -8.52 -11.58
N LYS A 76 -10.13 -7.78 -10.48
CA LYS A 76 -11.17 -7.57 -9.49
C LYS A 76 -11.38 -6.06 -9.29
N ILE A 77 -12.63 -5.63 -9.39
CA ILE A 77 -13.04 -4.25 -9.10
C ILE A 77 -13.76 -4.26 -7.74
N THR A 78 -13.31 -3.41 -6.82
CA THR A 78 -13.95 -3.26 -5.50
C THR A 78 -14.31 -1.81 -5.23
N PRO A 79 -15.39 -1.54 -4.47
CA PRO A 79 -15.65 -0.21 -3.92
C PRO A 79 -14.44 0.28 -3.13
N LEU A 80 -14.17 1.57 -3.22
CA LEU A 80 -13.12 2.25 -2.48
C LEU A 80 -13.72 3.46 -1.78
N GLU A 81 -13.54 3.53 -0.48
CA GLU A 81 -14.02 4.62 0.37
C GLU A 81 -12.85 5.51 0.81
N GLY A 82 -13.17 6.74 1.19
CA GLY A 82 -12.20 7.72 1.67
C GLY A 82 -11.53 8.51 0.56
N ASN A 83 -10.39 9.11 0.90
CA ASN A 83 -9.65 10.06 0.05
C ASN A 83 -8.16 9.71 0.07
N VAL A 84 -7.41 10.19 -0.93
CA VAL A 84 -5.94 10.16 -0.87
C VAL A 84 -5.48 11.16 0.20
N THR A 85 -4.92 10.67 1.31
CA THR A 85 -4.27 11.52 2.31
C THR A 85 -2.83 11.81 1.86
N THR A 86 -2.46 13.08 1.80
CA THR A 86 -1.14 13.54 1.31
C THR A 86 -0.03 13.49 2.34
N CYS A 87 -0.37 13.44 3.62
CA CYS A 87 0.57 13.47 4.74
C CYS A 87 -0.10 12.82 5.96
N ILE A 88 0.52 12.96 7.13
CA ILE A 88 0.01 12.45 8.40
C ILE A 88 -1.34 13.10 8.74
N PRO A 89 -2.37 12.31 9.11
CA PRO A 89 -3.64 12.85 9.58
C PRO A 89 -3.51 13.79 10.78
N SER A 90 -4.36 14.81 10.87
CA SER A 90 -4.34 15.80 11.96
C SER A 90 -4.66 15.21 13.33
N ASN A 91 -5.37 14.09 13.38
CA ASN A 91 -5.71 13.35 14.60
C ASN A 91 -4.60 12.38 15.04
N SER A 92 -3.42 12.42 14.40
CA SER A 92 -2.29 11.58 14.77
C SER A 92 -1.64 12.02 16.08
N LYS A 93 -1.11 11.04 16.80
CA LYS A 93 -0.25 11.25 17.96
C LYS A 93 1.20 11.19 17.50
N MET A 94 1.94 12.27 17.68
CA MET A 94 3.40 12.22 17.54
C MET A 94 3.97 11.37 18.67
N LEU A 95 4.69 10.31 18.32
CA LEU A 95 5.33 9.41 19.29
C LEU A 95 6.70 9.96 19.70
N LEU A 96 7.54 10.25 18.72
CA LEU A 96 8.90 10.74 18.93
C LEU A 96 9.46 11.44 17.69
N SER A 97 10.56 12.15 17.89
CA SER A 97 11.33 12.81 16.85
C SER A 97 12.76 12.29 16.91
N SER A 98 13.30 11.79 15.79
CA SER A 98 14.61 11.12 15.76
C SER A 98 15.30 11.31 14.40
N TYR A 99 16.30 10.50 14.11
CA TYR A 99 16.99 10.42 12.84
C TYR A 99 17.38 8.97 12.50
N PHE A 100 17.43 8.66 11.21
CA PHE A 100 18.13 7.49 10.67
C PHE A 100 19.55 7.89 10.27
N GLY A 101 20.51 6.97 10.40
CA GLY A 101 21.92 7.20 10.04
C GLY A 101 22.80 7.68 11.19
N TYR A 102 24.03 8.09 10.88
CA TYR A 102 25.06 8.43 11.88
C TYR A 102 25.98 9.56 11.38
N GLY A 103 26.62 10.28 12.31
CA GLY A 103 27.56 11.35 11.97
C GLY A 103 26.88 12.51 11.22
N GLN A 104 27.40 12.85 10.05
CA GLN A 104 26.83 13.88 9.15
C GLN A 104 25.75 13.31 8.22
N ASP A 105 25.70 11.98 8.05
CA ASP A 105 24.75 11.31 7.17
C ASP A 105 23.49 10.93 7.98
N LYS A 106 22.68 11.94 8.29
CA LYS A 106 21.46 11.79 9.10
C LYS A 106 20.22 12.24 8.34
N LEU A 107 19.19 11.40 8.36
CA LEU A 107 17.85 11.73 7.89
C LEU A 107 16.93 11.99 9.09
N SER A 108 16.58 13.25 9.31
CA SER A 108 15.67 13.62 10.40
C SER A 108 14.24 13.19 10.12
N VAL A 109 13.63 12.48 11.07
CA VAL A 109 12.27 11.94 10.95
C VAL A 109 11.41 12.21 12.19
N ASN A 110 10.10 12.24 11.98
CA ASN A 110 9.09 12.20 13.04
C ASN A 110 8.29 10.90 12.91
N PHE A 111 7.97 10.30 14.06
CA PHE A 111 7.13 9.11 14.15
C PHE A 111 5.75 9.50 14.64
N TYR A 112 4.73 9.01 13.96
CA TYR A 112 3.33 9.25 14.29
C TYR A 112 2.59 7.94 14.40
N GLN A 113 1.57 7.93 15.26
CA GLN A 113 0.63 6.82 15.42
C GLN A 113 -0.79 7.32 15.24
N PHE A 114 -1.60 6.56 14.52
CA PHE A 114 -3.04 6.81 14.39
C PHE A 114 -3.80 5.52 14.04
N THR A 115 -5.11 5.56 14.19
CA THR A 115 -5.99 4.47 13.76
C THR A 115 -6.80 4.92 12.56
N LEU A 116 -6.83 4.11 11.51
CA LEU A 116 -7.69 4.29 10.34
C LEU A 116 -8.49 3.01 10.10
N ASN A 117 -9.81 3.08 10.15
CA ASN A 117 -10.70 1.94 9.86
C ASN A 117 -10.31 0.64 10.61
N GLN A 118 -10.15 0.70 11.94
CA GLN A 118 -9.71 -0.41 12.80
C GLN A 118 -8.28 -0.93 12.54
N THR A 119 -7.50 -0.22 11.73
CA THR A 119 -6.09 -0.50 11.46
C THR A 119 -5.24 0.47 12.26
N SER A 120 -4.33 -0.05 13.10
CA SER A 120 -3.32 0.75 13.78
C SER A 120 -2.17 0.99 12.82
N ILE A 121 -1.75 2.25 12.68
CA ILE A 121 -0.69 2.66 11.78
C ILE A 121 0.34 3.43 12.59
N GLU A 122 1.60 3.00 12.51
CA GLU A 122 2.75 3.78 12.92
C GLU A 122 3.57 4.12 11.68
N ILE A 123 3.94 5.38 11.51
CA ILE A 123 4.62 5.84 10.30
C ILE A 123 5.72 6.83 10.67
N SER A 124 6.87 6.69 10.01
CA SER A 124 7.94 7.65 10.07
C SER A 124 7.98 8.47 8.78
N VAL A 125 8.09 9.79 8.94
CA VAL A 125 8.18 10.73 7.82
C VAL A 125 9.35 11.68 7.99
N VAL A 126 9.96 12.11 6.89
CA VAL A 126 10.98 13.15 6.86
C VAL A 126 10.40 14.46 7.38
N LYS A 127 11.07 15.10 8.36
CA LYS A 127 10.53 16.28 9.06
C LYS A 127 10.18 17.44 8.14
N GLU A 128 11.00 17.68 7.13
CA GLU A 128 10.89 18.86 6.26
C GLU A 128 9.90 18.68 5.12
N SER A 129 9.61 17.44 4.71
CA SER A 129 8.88 17.15 3.48
C SER A 129 7.68 16.22 3.63
N CYS A 130 7.47 15.64 4.83
CA CYS A 130 6.46 14.61 5.10
C CYS A 130 6.59 13.36 4.20
N VAL A 131 7.75 13.15 3.58
CA VAL A 131 8.01 11.95 2.77
C VAL A 131 8.06 10.72 3.68
N PRO A 132 7.27 9.66 3.43
CA PRO A 132 7.29 8.46 4.25
C PRO A 132 8.63 7.72 4.10
N VAL A 133 9.10 7.15 5.20
CA VAL A 133 10.34 6.36 5.26
C VAL A 133 10.01 4.92 5.64
N THR A 134 9.26 4.72 6.72
CA THR A 134 8.72 3.42 7.12
C THR A 134 7.27 3.54 7.55
N GLN A 135 6.49 2.48 7.38
CA GLN A 135 5.14 2.38 7.90
C GLN A 135 4.89 0.97 8.44
N HIS A 136 4.53 0.88 9.71
CA HIS A 136 4.02 -0.32 10.35
C HIS A 136 2.49 -0.28 10.34
N VAL A 137 1.88 -1.41 10.00
CA VAL A 137 0.43 -1.57 9.89
C VAL A 137 0.03 -2.79 10.67
N GLU A 138 -0.85 -2.61 11.64
CA GLU A 138 -1.40 -3.70 12.44
C GLU A 138 -2.92 -3.73 12.33
N THR A 139 -3.43 -4.90 12.00
CA THR A 139 -4.85 -5.24 12.02
C THR A 139 -5.07 -6.43 12.94
N LYS A 140 -6.34 -6.80 13.18
CA LYS A 140 -6.66 -7.99 13.98
C LYS A 140 -6.07 -9.30 13.42
N THR A 141 -5.76 -9.35 12.12
CA THR A 141 -5.42 -10.59 11.40
C THR A 141 -4.12 -10.52 10.60
N ALA A 142 -3.40 -9.40 10.66
CA ALA A 142 -2.15 -9.22 9.96
C ALA A 142 -1.34 -8.08 10.56
N VAL A 143 -0.02 -8.25 10.50
CA VAL A 143 0.96 -7.20 10.75
C VAL A 143 1.77 -7.01 9.48
N GLY A 144 1.99 -5.76 9.07
CA GLY A 144 2.73 -5.39 7.88
C GLY A 144 3.77 -4.32 8.19
N GLU A 145 4.90 -4.37 7.51
CA GLU A 145 5.90 -3.30 7.52
C GLU A 145 6.23 -2.90 6.08
N MET A 146 6.16 -1.60 5.79
CA MET A 146 6.48 -0.99 4.50
C MET A 146 7.71 -0.11 4.65
N HIS A 147 8.67 -0.27 3.75
CA HIS A 147 9.83 0.60 3.65
C HIS A 147 9.81 1.34 2.31
N TYR A 148 9.92 2.66 2.34
CA TYR A 148 9.85 3.51 1.15
C TYR A 148 11.25 3.96 0.74
N ILE A 149 11.69 3.55 -0.45
CA ILE A 149 12.98 3.94 -1.02
C ILE A 149 12.82 4.54 -2.42
N GLY A 150 13.79 5.36 -2.84
CA GLY A 150 13.78 5.98 -4.17
C GLY A 150 12.68 7.02 -4.39
N VAL A 151 12.13 7.60 -3.32
CA VAL A 151 11.05 8.58 -3.42
C VAL A 151 11.50 9.80 -4.23
N ALA A 152 10.73 10.12 -5.27
CA ALA A 152 10.97 11.25 -6.15
C ALA A 152 9.68 12.03 -6.38
N ALA A 153 9.79 13.35 -6.42
CA ALA A 153 8.67 14.23 -6.73
C ALA A 153 8.28 14.13 -8.21
N GLY A 154 6.99 14.28 -8.49
CA GLY A 154 6.44 14.22 -9.83
C GLY A 154 6.20 12.79 -10.34
N ILE A 155 5.49 12.70 -11.46
CA ILE A 155 5.05 11.45 -12.07
C ILE A 155 5.50 11.46 -13.52
N SER A 156 6.55 10.68 -13.82
CA SER A 156 7.16 10.63 -15.14
C SER A 156 6.26 9.93 -16.17
N ASN A 157 5.54 8.89 -15.76
CA ASN A 157 4.63 8.13 -16.62
C ASN A 157 3.21 8.13 -16.07
N LYS A 158 2.33 8.99 -16.62
CA LYS A 158 0.93 9.08 -16.20
C LYS A 158 0.08 7.86 -16.56
N LYS A 159 0.52 7.03 -17.53
CA LYS A 159 -0.21 5.80 -17.93
C LYS A 159 -0.30 4.77 -16.82
N ILE A 160 0.51 4.91 -15.75
CA ILE A 160 0.41 4.07 -14.55
C ILE A 160 -0.98 4.16 -13.89
N PHE A 161 -1.74 5.23 -14.17
CA PHE A 161 -3.09 5.45 -13.67
C PHE A 161 -4.20 5.09 -14.65
N ASP A 162 -3.87 4.51 -15.80
CA ASP A 162 -4.87 3.99 -16.72
C ASP A 162 -5.50 2.72 -16.13
N ILE A 163 -6.81 2.56 -16.31
CA ILE A 163 -7.50 1.34 -15.88
C ILE A 163 -6.90 0.15 -16.65
N PRO A 164 -6.44 -0.92 -15.98
CA PRO A 164 -5.88 -2.08 -16.66
C PRO A 164 -6.86 -2.67 -17.69
N LEU A 165 -6.36 -3.09 -18.86
CA LEU A 165 -7.20 -3.60 -19.95
C LEU A 165 -8.13 -4.74 -19.50
N SER A 166 -7.63 -5.65 -18.66
CA SER A 166 -8.41 -6.76 -18.10
C SER A 166 -9.61 -6.29 -17.25
N CYS A 167 -9.53 -5.09 -16.67
CA CYS A 167 -10.61 -4.48 -15.89
C CYS A 167 -11.62 -3.71 -16.74
N GLN A 168 -11.19 -3.19 -17.90
CA GLN A 168 -12.08 -2.46 -18.81
C GLN A 168 -13.16 -3.38 -19.39
N ASN A 169 -12.80 -4.62 -19.69
CA ASN A 169 -13.72 -5.61 -20.25
C ASN A 169 -14.82 -6.01 -19.26
N GLN A 170 -14.54 -5.99 -17.95
CA GLN A 170 -15.51 -6.32 -16.91
C GLN A 170 -16.53 -5.19 -16.68
N THR A 171 -16.17 -3.94 -16.98
CA THR A 171 -17.08 -2.79 -16.80
C THR A 171 -18.20 -2.78 -17.84
N GLN A 172 -18.05 -3.51 -18.95
CA GLN A 172 -19.06 -3.63 -20.00
C GLN A 172 -20.09 -4.75 -19.74
N SER A 173 -19.76 -5.76 -18.93
CA SER A 173 -20.67 -6.87 -18.64
C SER A 173 -21.75 -6.55 -17.60
N SER A 174 -21.64 -5.46 -16.83
CA SER A 174 -22.63 -5.08 -15.81
C SER A 174 -23.77 -4.19 -16.32
N VAL A 175 -23.84 -3.91 -17.63
CA VAL A 175 -24.87 -3.04 -18.24
C VAL A 175 -25.92 -3.83 -19.04
N VAL A 176 -25.90 -5.16 -18.99
CA VAL A 176 -26.96 -5.99 -19.59
C VAL A 176 -27.61 -6.85 -18.51
N SER A 177 -28.62 -6.31 -17.84
CA SER A 177 -29.79 -7.03 -17.34
C SER A 177 -30.91 -6.05 -17.03
N MET A 178 -32.09 -6.42 -17.51
CA MET A 178 -33.33 -5.67 -17.75
C MET A 178 -33.95 -5.01 -16.52
#